data_AF-A0A974NB65-F1
#
_entry.id   AF-A0A974NB65-F1
#
_cell.length_a   1.000
_cell.length_b   1.000
_cell.length_c   1.000
_cell.angle_alpha   90.00
_cell.angle_beta   90.00
_cell.angle_gamma   90.00
#
_symmetry.space_group_name_H-M   'P 1'
#
loop_
_entity.id
_entity.type
_entity.pdbx_description
1 polymer ?
#
loop_
_entity_poly.entity_id
_entity_poly.type
_entity_poly.pdbx_seq_one_letter_code
_entity_poly.pdbx_strand_id
1 'polypeptide(L)'
;MRPLNVLRRTEGVRRAWPAPDGGLTFETTDARGRLRAGRVTPRGQVHLVPYATDPDLPALGPRAQGRLVVHRLSRRAVVLSPTRAVRILRPARVDRTLEVGATMAGLCTRAGARAAVSRPAGGGATTQPLLEGRSLHDLGAEALPAWQALAGTWPALAALADSPQALSLPRHTAWDEAQVLRGWLTQVRRHRAVGPLKALENAVEAACTALVRQDAPVRTTSRTGAGSRGRPVTEVPSHRDLHDKQVLWDGRTPGLLDLDTAARAEAALDVGNLLAHLELRALAGSLPAEAARAAAGYLRDAVEHLPTTPERTEVYTRSARLRLACVYAFRPTAGPWLDAWLDHVLGT
;
A
#
# COMPACT_ATOMS: atom_id res chain seq x y z
N MET A 1 22.22 -6.40 21.94
CA MET A 1 21.99 -5.19 21.09
C MET A 1 20.56 -5.22 20.59
N ARG A 2 19.86 -4.08 20.47
CA ARG A 2 18.46 -4.07 19.99
C ARG A 2 18.37 -4.52 18.52
N PRO A 3 17.33 -5.29 18.11
CA PRO A 3 17.22 -5.79 16.74
C PRO A 3 17.30 -4.70 15.66
N LEU A 4 16.70 -3.53 15.91
CA LEU A 4 16.72 -2.43 14.94
C LEU A 4 18.12 -1.83 14.76
N ASN A 5 18.92 -1.75 15.83
CA ASN A 5 20.30 -1.27 15.74
C ASN A 5 21.18 -2.25 14.97
N VAL A 6 20.96 -3.56 15.16
CA VAL A 6 21.63 -4.60 14.38
C VAL A 6 21.25 -4.47 12.91
N LEU A 7 19.95 -4.36 12.60
CA LEU A 7 19.46 -4.20 11.23
C LEU A 7 20.07 -2.98 10.52
N ARG A 8 20.16 -1.83 11.20
CA ARG A 8 20.76 -0.60 10.64
C ARG A 8 22.25 -0.74 10.32
N ARG A 9 22.95 -1.68 10.96
CA ARG A 9 24.36 -2.01 10.71
C ARG A 9 24.53 -3.14 9.69
N THR A 10 23.45 -3.83 9.33
CA THR A 10 23.50 -4.88 8.32
C THR A 10 23.59 -4.25 6.93
N GLU A 11 24.68 -4.53 6.22
CA GLU A 11 24.91 -4.00 4.89
C GLU A 11 23.90 -4.54 3.86
N GLY A 12 23.61 -3.71 2.85
CA GLY A 12 22.77 -4.09 1.72
C GLY A 12 21.28 -4.25 2.02
N VAL A 13 20.82 -3.98 3.25
CA VAL A 13 19.39 -4.09 3.60
C VAL A 13 18.57 -3.10 2.78
N ARG A 14 17.64 -3.64 1.98
CA ARG A 14 16.75 -2.86 1.11
C ARG A 14 15.43 -2.54 1.79
N ARG A 15 14.84 -3.52 2.47
CA ARG A 15 13.56 -3.43 3.17
C ARG A 15 13.58 -4.28 4.42
N ALA A 16 12.80 -3.90 5.43
CA ALA A 16 12.62 -4.72 6.62
C ALA A 16 11.20 -4.61 7.19
N TRP A 17 10.79 -5.56 8.02
CA TRP A 17 9.48 -5.55 8.62
C TRP A 17 9.58 -6.04 10.06
N PRO A 18 8.91 -5.37 11.02
CA PRO A 18 8.77 -5.89 12.37
C PRO A 18 8.01 -7.22 12.34
N ALA A 19 8.47 -8.15 13.17
CA ALA A 19 7.83 -9.45 13.40
C ALA A 19 7.07 -9.44 14.73
N PRO A 20 5.98 -10.23 14.88
CA PRO A 20 5.17 -10.24 16.10
C PRO A 20 5.93 -10.64 17.36
N ASP A 21 7.02 -11.38 17.23
CA ASP A 21 7.86 -11.81 18.35
C ASP A 21 8.95 -10.80 18.73
N GLY A 22 9.01 -9.65 18.06
CA GLY A 22 9.97 -8.57 18.33
C GLY A 22 11.27 -8.69 17.58
N GLY A 23 11.38 -9.66 16.67
CA GLY A 23 12.43 -9.67 15.66
C GLY A 23 12.09 -8.75 14.49
N LEU A 24 12.97 -8.75 13.49
CA LEU A 24 12.78 -8.05 12.22
C LEU A 24 13.07 -9.04 11.09
N THR A 25 12.20 -9.14 10.09
CA THR A 25 12.58 -9.78 8.81
C THR A 25 13.07 -8.72 7.85
N PHE A 26 13.97 -9.08 6.94
CA PHE A 26 14.53 -8.13 5.99
C PHE A 26 14.90 -8.77 4.67
N GLU A 27 15.06 -7.91 3.67
CA GLU A 27 15.62 -8.24 2.36
C GLU A 27 16.97 -7.54 2.20
N THR A 28 17.94 -8.25 1.68
CA THR A 28 19.26 -7.74 1.29
C THR A 28 19.65 -8.31 -0.08
N THR A 29 20.77 -7.86 -0.62
CA THR A 29 21.34 -8.37 -1.86
C THR A 29 22.69 -9.03 -1.55
N ASP A 30 22.92 -10.25 -2.07
CA ASP A 30 24.22 -10.91 -1.92
C ASP A 30 25.27 -10.38 -2.90
N ALA A 31 26.54 -10.80 -2.73
CA ALA A 31 27.65 -10.39 -3.58
C ALA A 31 27.47 -10.72 -5.07
N ARG A 32 26.51 -11.57 -5.43
CA ARG A 32 26.16 -11.92 -6.82
C ARG A 32 24.96 -11.13 -7.35
N GLY A 33 24.52 -10.10 -6.61
CA GLY A 33 23.37 -9.28 -6.99
C GLY A 33 22.00 -9.95 -6.75
N ARG A 34 21.94 -11.11 -6.08
CA ARG A 34 20.68 -11.85 -5.87
C ARG A 34 19.98 -11.37 -4.60
N LEU A 35 18.65 -11.28 -4.66
CA LEU A 35 17.84 -10.97 -3.49
C LEU A 35 17.92 -12.12 -2.46
N ARG A 36 18.15 -11.77 -1.20
CA ARG A 36 18.15 -12.69 -0.06
C ARG A 36 17.21 -12.19 1.00
N ALA A 37 16.50 -13.11 1.64
CA ALA A 37 15.75 -12.81 2.85
C ALA A 37 16.56 -13.17 4.10
N GLY A 38 16.27 -12.46 5.17
CA GLY A 38 16.89 -12.69 6.46
C GLY A 38 16.00 -12.27 7.62
N ARG A 39 16.52 -12.53 8.81
CA ARG A 39 15.88 -12.21 10.07
C ARG A 39 16.90 -11.74 11.08
N VAL A 40 16.56 -10.70 11.82
CA VAL A 40 17.19 -10.34 13.08
C VAL A 40 16.29 -10.85 14.21
N THR A 41 16.80 -11.73 15.08
CA THR A 41 16.04 -12.26 16.21
C THR A 41 15.82 -11.18 17.28
N PRO A 42 14.89 -11.36 18.25
CA PRO A 42 14.73 -10.43 19.37
C PRO A 42 16.02 -10.24 20.19
N ARG A 43 16.90 -11.25 20.20
CA ARG A 43 18.22 -11.21 20.85
C ARG A 43 19.29 -10.50 20.03
N GLY A 44 18.98 -10.08 18.80
CA GLY A 44 19.89 -9.37 17.90
C GLY A 44 20.79 -10.26 17.05
N GLN A 45 20.47 -11.55 16.89
CA GLN A 45 21.21 -12.45 16.00
C GLN A 45 20.71 -12.32 14.57
N VAL A 46 21.61 -12.29 13.59
CA VAL A 46 21.27 -12.18 12.17
C VAL A 46 21.32 -13.58 11.54
N HIS A 47 20.25 -13.95 10.85
CA HIS A 47 20.16 -15.18 10.08
C HIS A 47 19.72 -14.85 8.65
N LEU A 48 20.50 -15.29 7.66
CA LEU A 48 20.10 -15.27 6.26
C LEU A 48 19.60 -16.65 5.87
N VAL A 49 18.49 -16.73 5.15
CA VAL A 49 18.05 -18.00 4.57
C VAL A 49 18.80 -18.28 3.26
N PRO A 50 18.95 -19.56 2.86
CA PRO A 50 19.43 -19.88 1.53
C PRO A 50 18.62 -19.17 0.43
N TYR A 51 19.22 -18.99 -0.74
CA TYR A 51 18.59 -18.27 -1.84
C TYR A 51 17.29 -18.98 -2.26
N ALA A 52 16.20 -18.21 -2.33
CA ALA A 52 14.88 -18.69 -2.76
C ALA A 52 14.43 -19.98 -2.02
N THR A 53 14.60 -20.01 -0.69
CA THR A 53 14.08 -21.06 0.18
C THR A 53 13.31 -20.45 1.35
N ASP A 54 12.13 -20.98 1.64
CA ASP A 54 11.29 -20.51 2.75
C ASP A 54 10.33 -21.63 3.17
N PRO A 55 10.45 -22.19 4.39
CA PRO A 55 9.61 -23.30 4.84
C PRO A 55 8.11 -22.98 4.83
N ASP A 56 7.74 -21.71 5.00
CA ASP A 56 6.33 -21.29 5.00
C ASP A 56 5.81 -21.01 3.57
N LEU A 57 6.69 -21.04 2.57
CA LEU A 57 6.38 -20.82 1.15
C LEU A 57 6.89 -22.00 0.31
N PRO A 58 6.27 -23.19 0.40
CA PRO A 58 6.80 -24.43 -0.19
C PRO A 58 6.93 -24.41 -1.71
N ALA A 59 6.18 -23.55 -2.42
CA ALA A 59 6.35 -23.36 -3.87
C ALA A 59 7.56 -22.47 -4.24
N LEU A 60 8.25 -21.85 -3.28
CA LEU A 60 9.48 -21.10 -3.53
C LEU A 60 10.67 -22.06 -3.58
N GLY A 61 11.37 -22.06 -4.70
CA GLY A 61 12.58 -22.87 -4.88
C GLY A 61 13.66 -22.17 -5.70
N PRO A 62 14.93 -22.62 -5.58
CA PRO A 62 16.08 -22.01 -6.25
C PRO A 62 16.05 -22.18 -7.78
N ARG A 63 15.22 -23.10 -8.29
CA ARG A 63 15.01 -23.36 -9.72
C ARG A 63 13.81 -22.61 -10.31
N ALA A 64 13.21 -21.68 -9.57
CA ALA A 64 12.12 -20.88 -10.10
C ALA A 64 12.57 -20.16 -11.40
N GLN A 65 11.78 -20.30 -12.46
CA GLN A 65 12.08 -19.65 -13.74
C GLN A 65 11.80 -18.15 -13.63
N GLY A 66 12.86 -17.36 -13.49
CA GLY A 66 12.78 -15.90 -13.42
C GLY A 66 13.62 -15.30 -12.30
N ARG A 67 13.43 -14.00 -12.09
CA ARG A 67 14.17 -13.20 -11.11
C ARG A 67 13.33 -13.02 -9.85
N LEU A 68 13.88 -13.41 -8.71
CA LEU A 68 13.29 -13.12 -7.39
C LEU A 68 13.38 -11.61 -7.11
N VAL A 69 12.25 -10.93 -7.00
CA VAL A 69 12.19 -9.47 -6.78
C VAL A 69 11.64 -9.06 -5.42
N VAL A 70 10.95 -9.97 -4.73
CA VAL A 70 10.47 -9.81 -3.36
C VAL A 70 10.67 -11.14 -2.63
N HIS A 71 11.17 -11.09 -1.40
CA HIS A 71 11.18 -12.20 -0.46
C HIS A 71 11.02 -11.66 0.97
N ARG A 72 9.78 -11.50 1.39
CA ARG A 72 9.45 -11.23 2.80
C ARG A 72 9.31 -12.56 3.51
N LEU A 73 10.39 -12.96 4.19
CA LEU A 73 10.51 -14.24 4.90
C LEU A 73 9.23 -14.60 5.67
N SER A 74 8.76 -15.84 5.51
CA SER A 74 7.56 -16.40 6.13
C SER A 74 6.23 -15.74 5.74
N ARG A 75 6.23 -14.84 4.74
CA ARG A 75 5.04 -14.07 4.35
C ARG A 75 4.72 -14.17 2.88
N ARG A 76 5.68 -13.85 2.01
CA ARG A 76 5.51 -13.91 0.55
C ARG A 76 6.83 -13.79 -0.20
N ALA A 77 6.85 -14.32 -1.42
CA ALA A 77 7.87 -14.07 -2.42
C ALA A 77 7.24 -13.69 -3.77
N VAL A 78 7.98 -12.99 -4.63
CA VAL A 78 7.57 -12.68 -5.99
C VAL A 78 8.72 -12.95 -6.95
N VAL A 79 8.45 -13.75 -7.97
CA VAL A 79 9.37 -14.08 -9.06
C VAL A 79 8.82 -13.48 -10.35
N LEU A 80 9.63 -12.73 -11.08
CA LEU A 80 9.27 -12.19 -12.40
C LEU A 80 9.96 -12.98 -13.50
N SER A 81 9.20 -13.49 -14.45
CA SER A 81 9.69 -13.95 -15.74
C SER A 81 9.52 -12.82 -16.79
N PRO A 82 9.99 -12.98 -18.04
CA PRO A 82 9.79 -11.97 -19.08
C PRO A 82 8.33 -11.63 -19.36
N THR A 83 7.39 -12.53 -19.05
CA THR A 83 5.97 -12.39 -19.43
C THR A 83 4.99 -12.49 -18.26
N ARG A 84 5.43 -12.93 -17.07
CA ARG A 84 4.55 -13.18 -15.93
C ARG A 84 5.17 -12.78 -14.60
N ALA A 85 4.30 -12.43 -13.66
CA ALA A 85 4.62 -12.39 -12.25
C ALA A 85 4.06 -13.65 -11.56
N VAL A 86 4.89 -14.28 -10.73
CA VAL A 86 4.49 -15.39 -9.85
C VAL A 86 4.62 -14.92 -8.42
N ARG A 87 3.50 -14.85 -7.71
CA ARG A 87 3.44 -14.46 -6.30
C ARG A 87 3.22 -15.71 -5.46
N ILE A 88 4.14 -15.96 -4.56
CA ILE A 88 4.13 -17.14 -3.69
C ILE A 88 3.71 -16.69 -2.31
N LEU A 89 2.61 -17.25 -1.82
CA LEU A 89 1.97 -16.94 -0.56
C LEU A 89 1.94 -18.17 0.33
N ARG A 90 1.56 -17.98 1.59
CA ARG A 90 1.13 -19.10 2.43
C ARG A 90 -0.16 -19.71 1.83
N PRO A 91 -0.28 -21.05 1.70
CA PRO A 91 -1.40 -21.70 1.04
C PRO A 91 -2.78 -21.21 1.51
N ALA A 92 -2.98 -21.07 2.82
CA ALA A 92 -4.22 -20.61 3.43
C ALA A 92 -4.68 -19.18 3.03
N ARG A 93 -3.89 -18.44 2.27
CA ARG A 93 -4.23 -17.08 1.80
C ARG A 93 -4.58 -17.01 0.32
N VAL A 94 -4.36 -18.07 -0.46
CA VAL A 94 -4.45 -18.01 -1.92
C VAL A 94 -5.87 -17.75 -2.41
N ASP A 95 -6.85 -18.55 -1.97
CA ASP A 95 -8.20 -18.51 -2.54
C ASP A 95 -8.86 -17.15 -2.36
N ARG A 96 -8.85 -16.62 -1.12
CA ARG A 96 -9.36 -15.28 -0.82
C ARG A 96 -8.64 -14.18 -1.59
N THR A 97 -7.32 -14.29 -1.78
CA THR A 97 -6.52 -13.32 -2.56
C THR A 97 -6.95 -13.32 -4.02
N LEU A 98 -7.19 -14.51 -4.61
CA LEU A 98 -7.63 -14.66 -6.00
C LEU A 98 -9.03 -14.09 -6.20
N GLU A 99 -9.97 -14.42 -5.32
CA GLU A 99 -11.36 -13.97 -5.42
C GLU A 99 -11.47 -12.44 -5.34
N VAL A 100 -10.86 -11.83 -4.31
CA VAL A 100 -10.85 -10.38 -4.12
C VAL A 100 -10.15 -9.67 -5.27
N GLY A 101 -8.98 -10.17 -5.68
CA GLY A 101 -8.20 -9.60 -6.78
C GLY A 101 -8.94 -9.66 -8.12
N ALA A 102 -9.60 -10.79 -8.43
CA ALA A 102 -10.38 -10.93 -9.66
C ALA A 102 -11.61 -10.00 -9.67
N THR A 103 -12.29 -9.88 -8.53
CA THR A 103 -13.44 -8.97 -8.36
C THR A 103 -13.03 -7.52 -8.61
N MET A 104 -11.95 -7.08 -7.95
CA MET A 104 -11.44 -5.74 -8.11
C MET A 104 -10.90 -5.49 -9.52
N ALA A 105 -10.22 -6.45 -10.14
CA ALA A 105 -9.74 -6.32 -11.52
C ALA A 105 -10.88 -6.06 -12.50
N GLY A 106 -12.01 -6.76 -12.34
CA GLY A 106 -13.21 -6.56 -13.14
C GLY A 106 -13.83 -5.17 -12.93
N LEU A 107 -13.83 -4.66 -11.70
CA LEU A 107 -14.27 -3.30 -11.39
C LEU A 107 -13.35 -2.24 -12.01
N CYS A 108 -12.03 -2.39 -11.86
CA CYS A 108 -11.03 -1.49 -12.46
C CYS A 108 -11.16 -1.42 -13.98
N THR A 109 -11.38 -2.58 -14.64
CA THR A 109 -11.58 -2.65 -16.09
C THR A 109 -12.79 -1.85 -16.54
N ARG A 110 -13.92 -1.97 -15.81
CA ARG A 110 -15.12 -1.16 -16.10
C ARG A 110 -14.93 0.32 -15.80
N ALA A 111 -14.06 0.67 -14.86
CA ALA A 111 -13.70 2.04 -14.54
C ALA A 111 -12.62 2.64 -15.48
N GLY A 112 -12.26 1.92 -16.54
CA GLY A 112 -11.31 2.40 -17.55
C GLY A 112 -9.83 2.21 -17.19
N ALA A 113 -9.50 1.35 -16.23
CA ALA A 113 -8.13 0.98 -15.90
C ALA A 113 -7.83 -0.46 -16.31
N ARG A 114 -6.57 -0.75 -16.68
CA ARG A 114 -6.11 -2.12 -16.89
C ARG A 114 -5.87 -2.78 -15.54
N ALA A 115 -6.15 -4.08 -15.46
CA ALA A 115 -5.85 -4.89 -14.29
C ALA A 115 -5.51 -6.31 -14.72
N ALA A 116 -4.49 -6.90 -14.10
CA ALA A 116 -4.15 -8.30 -14.32
C ALA A 116 -4.92 -9.20 -13.34
N VAL A 117 -5.52 -10.26 -13.86
CA VAL A 117 -6.19 -11.27 -13.04
C VAL A 117 -5.21 -12.38 -12.69
N SER A 118 -5.04 -12.61 -11.40
CA SER A 118 -4.23 -13.72 -10.90
C SER A 118 -4.97 -15.05 -11.06
N ARG A 119 -4.21 -16.11 -11.33
CA ARG A 119 -4.67 -17.50 -11.44
C ARG A 119 -3.86 -18.39 -10.49
N PRO A 120 -4.42 -19.50 -9.98
CA PRO A 120 -3.65 -20.44 -9.16
C PRO A 120 -2.53 -21.09 -9.98
N ALA A 121 -1.39 -21.33 -9.34
CA ALA A 121 -0.22 -22.02 -9.91
C ALA A 121 0.28 -23.19 -9.04
N GLY A 122 -0.51 -23.59 -8.01
CA GLY A 122 -0.20 -24.69 -7.10
C GLY A 122 0.72 -24.33 -5.94
N GLY A 123 0.65 -25.09 -4.84
CA GLY A 123 1.60 -24.99 -3.71
C GLY A 123 1.64 -23.63 -2.98
N GLY A 124 0.56 -22.85 -3.04
CA GLY A 124 0.54 -21.48 -2.48
C GLY A 124 0.92 -20.38 -3.48
N ALA A 125 1.23 -20.72 -4.74
CA ALA A 125 1.58 -19.77 -5.78
C ALA A 125 0.37 -19.31 -6.60
N THR A 126 0.40 -18.04 -7.01
CA THR A 126 -0.49 -17.44 -8.00
C THR A 126 0.34 -16.82 -9.13
N THR A 127 -0.20 -16.78 -10.33
CA THR A 127 0.46 -16.22 -11.51
C THR A 127 -0.46 -15.24 -12.23
N GLN A 128 0.12 -14.17 -12.77
CA GLN A 128 -0.59 -13.19 -13.58
C GLN A 128 0.31 -12.71 -14.73
N PRO A 129 -0.26 -12.28 -15.87
CA PRO A 129 0.52 -11.61 -16.91
C PRO A 129 1.11 -10.30 -16.36
N LEU A 130 2.26 -9.89 -16.90
CA LEU A 130 2.77 -8.55 -16.64
C LEU A 130 1.87 -7.52 -17.34
N LEU A 131 1.56 -6.44 -16.64
CA LEU A 131 0.96 -5.26 -17.25
C LEU A 131 2.05 -4.43 -17.91
N GLU A 132 1.79 -3.97 -19.13
CA GLU A 132 2.69 -3.05 -19.84
C GLU A 132 2.77 -1.68 -19.14
N GLY A 133 3.91 -1.02 -19.32
CA GLY A 133 4.16 0.33 -18.83
C GLY A 133 5.21 0.40 -17.72
N ARG A 134 5.51 1.63 -17.30
CA ARG A 134 6.41 1.95 -16.17
C ARG A 134 5.57 2.43 -14.99
N SER A 135 6.06 2.22 -13.77
CA SER A 135 5.33 2.69 -12.59
C SER A 135 5.31 4.23 -12.54
N LEU A 136 4.23 4.82 -11.99
CA LEU A 136 4.17 6.27 -11.73
C LEU A 136 5.33 6.69 -10.82
N HIS A 137 5.76 5.80 -9.93
CA HIS A 137 6.96 6.00 -9.13
C HIS A 137 8.20 6.26 -9.99
N ASP A 138 8.48 5.36 -10.94
CA ASP A 138 9.71 5.40 -11.75
C ASP A 138 9.66 6.43 -12.88
N LEU A 139 8.46 6.86 -13.29
CA LEU A 139 8.28 7.94 -14.27
C LEU A 139 8.54 9.33 -13.66
N GLY A 140 8.37 9.51 -12.35
CA GLY A 140 8.60 10.79 -11.69
C GLY A 140 7.71 11.89 -12.27
N ALA A 141 8.32 12.99 -12.75
CA ALA A 141 7.57 14.11 -13.33
C ALA A 141 6.87 13.76 -14.66
N GLU A 142 7.38 12.78 -15.42
CA GLU A 142 6.75 12.30 -16.67
C GLU A 142 5.40 11.59 -16.40
N ALA A 143 5.10 11.28 -15.14
CA ALA A 143 3.88 10.60 -14.74
C ALA A 143 2.63 11.51 -14.73
N LEU A 144 2.74 12.81 -14.96
CA LEU A 144 1.61 13.75 -14.84
C LEU A 144 0.37 13.34 -15.65
N PRO A 145 0.47 12.92 -16.93
CA PRO A 145 -0.68 12.42 -17.67
C PRO A 145 -1.30 11.16 -17.03
N ALA A 146 -0.47 10.31 -16.43
CA ALA A 146 -0.93 9.11 -15.74
C ALA A 146 -1.68 9.44 -14.44
N TRP A 147 -1.23 10.46 -13.69
CA TRP A 147 -1.94 10.97 -12.50
C TRP A 147 -3.30 11.54 -12.86
N GLN A 148 -3.38 12.31 -13.94
CA GLN A 148 -4.64 12.83 -14.44
C GLN A 148 -5.60 11.71 -14.86
N ALA A 149 -5.11 10.70 -15.59
CA ALA A 149 -5.93 9.55 -15.97
C ALA A 149 -6.41 8.73 -14.75
N LEU A 150 -5.52 8.50 -13.78
CA LEU A 150 -5.83 7.82 -12.52
C LEU A 150 -6.91 8.56 -11.72
N ALA A 151 -6.83 9.90 -11.68
CA ALA A 151 -7.83 10.75 -11.04
C ALA A 151 -9.22 10.59 -11.67
N GLY A 152 -9.31 10.32 -12.99
CA GLY A 152 -10.55 9.97 -13.67
C GLY A 152 -11.07 8.55 -13.37
N THR A 153 -10.18 7.59 -13.10
CA THR A 153 -10.57 6.20 -12.78
C THR A 153 -11.34 6.09 -11.46
N TRP A 154 -10.97 6.86 -10.42
CA TRP A 154 -11.55 6.69 -9.09
C TRP A 154 -13.03 7.06 -8.98
N PRO A 155 -13.50 8.20 -9.53
CA PRO A 155 -14.93 8.50 -9.61
C PRO A 155 -15.71 7.46 -10.40
N ALA A 156 -15.15 6.94 -11.50
CA ALA A 156 -15.78 5.87 -12.29
C ALA A 156 -15.90 4.56 -11.49
N LEU A 157 -14.91 4.24 -10.65
CA LEU A 157 -14.94 3.10 -9.74
C LEU A 157 -15.98 3.30 -8.63
N ALA A 158 -16.08 4.51 -8.06
CA ALA A 158 -17.07 4.86 -7.06
C ALA A 158 -18.51 4.74 -7.58
N ALA A 159 -18.74 5.06 -8.86
CA ALA A 159 -20.05 4.89 -9.50
C ALA A 159 -20.52 3.43 -9.58
N LEU A 160 -19.61 2.46 -9.36
CA LEU A 160 -19.92 1.02 -9.33
C LEU A 160 -20.20 0.49 -7.91
N ALA A 161 -20.29 1.34 -6.89
CA ALA A 161 -20.39 0.91 -5.49
C ALA A 161 -21.59 0.00 -5.16
N ASP A 162 -22.73 0.20 -5.83
CA ASP A 162 -23.93 -0.60 -5.64
C ASP A 162 -23.98 -1.87 -6.54
N SER A 163 -22.94 -2.11 -7.36
CA SER A 163 -22.93 -3.30 -8.21
C SER A 163 -22.78 -4.58 -7.37
N PRO A 164 -23.37 -5.72 -7.78
CA PRO A 164 -23.24 -6.98 -7.04
C PRO A 164 -21.77 -7.38 -6.77
N GLN A 165 -20.87 -7.09 -7.72
CA GLN A 165 -19.43 -7.33 -7.56
C GLN A 165 -18.77 -6.39 -6.53
N ALA A 166 -19.17 -5.13 -6.45
CA ALA A 166 -18.69 -4.24 -5.40
C ALA A 166 -19.22 -4.69 -4.02
N LEU A 167 -20.47 -5.14 -3.95
CA LEU A 167 -21.11 -5.66 -2.75
C LEU A 167 -20.57 -7.03 -2.31
N SER A 168 -19.83 -7.76 -3.15
CA SER A 168 -19.15 -9.00 -2.76
C SER A 168 -17.76 -8.77 -2.14
N LEU A 169 -17.15 -7.59 -2.32
CA LEU A 169 -15.86 -7.27 -1.70
C LEU A 169 -15.97 -7.29 -0.16
N PRO A 170 -14.90 -7.62 0.57
CA PRO A 170 -14.90 -7.50 2.03
C PRO A 170 -15.11 -6.03 2.43
N ARG A 171 -15.70 -5.79 3.59
CA ARG A 171 -15.83 -4.44 4.14
C ARG A 171 -14.59 -4.06 4.94
N HIS A 172 -14.17 -2.80 4.84
CA HIS A 172 -13.07 -2.23 5.59
C HIS A 172 -13.43 -0.82 6.05
N THR A 173 -13.47 -0.62 7.36
CA THR A 173 -14.03 0.56 8.00
C THR A 173 -12.96 1.54 8.47
N ALA A 174 -13.36 2.76 8.85
CA ALA A 174 -12.47 3.70 9.54
C ALA A 174 -11.87 3.11 10.82
N TRP A 175 -12.61 2.21 11.50
CA TRP A 175 -12.09 1.53 12.68
C TRP A 175 -10.96 0.56 12.29
N ASP A 176 -11.16 -0.21 11.22
CA ASP A 176 -10.10 -1.08 10.71
C ASP A 176 -8.84 -0.27 10.33
N GLU A 177 -8.97 0.94 9.78
CA GLU A 177 -7.79 1.79 9.52
C GLU A 177 -7.11 2.33 10.79
N ALA A 178 -7.88 2.78 11.78
CA ALA A 178 -7.29 3.18 13.05
C ALA A 178 -6.58 1.99 13.75
N GLN A 179 -7.08 0.76 13.59
CA GLN A 179 -6.37 -0.45 14.04
C GLN A 179 -5.05 -0.69 13.29
N VAL A 180 -5.02 -0.51 11.97
CA VAL A 180 -3.78 -0.61 11.19
C VAL A 180 -2.75 0.40 11.70
N LEU A 181 -3.14 1.65 11.91
CA LEU A 181 -2.25 2.71 12.40
C LEU A 181 -1.72 2.41 13.82
N ARG A 182 -2.59 2.03 14.76
CA ARG A 182 -2.20 1.63 16.13
C ARG A 182 -1.29 0.40 16.14
N GLY A 183 -1.53 -0.56 15.24
CA GLY A 183 -0.67 -1.72 15.07
C GLY A 183 0.76 -1.33 14.67
N TRP A 184 0.90 -0.36 13.76
CA TRP A 184 2.21 0.19 13.39
C TRP A 184 2.88 0.96 14.52
N LEU A 185 2.13 1.81 15.23
CA LEU A 185 2.65 2.52 16.41
C LEU A 185 3.17 1.54 17.47
N THR A 186 2.46 0.43 17.70
CA THR A 186 2.90 -0.62 18.64
C THR A 186 4.29 -1.16 18.27
N GLN A 187 4.56 -1.38 16.98
CA GLN A 187 5.89 -1.82 16.53
C GLN A 187 6.94 -0.72 16.72
N VAL A 188 6.62 0.53 16.39
CA VAL A 188 7.53 1.67 16.59
C VAL A 188 7.90 1.81 18.07
N ARG A 189 6.94 1.72 18.98
CA ARG A 189 7.14 1.74 20.44
C ARG A 189 8.05 0.61 20.89
N ARG A 190 7.73 -0.63 20.48
CA ARG A 190 8.50 -1.83 20.83
C ARG A 190 9.97 -1.72 20.46
N HIS A 191 10.24 -1.20 19.27
CA HIS A 191 11.61 -1.09 18.74
C HIS A 191 12.30 0.25 19.07
N ARG A 192 11.58 1.20 19.67
CA ARG A 192 11.99 2.61 19.82
C ARG A 192 12.54 3.16 18.51
N ALA A 193 11.74 3.00 17.44
CA ALA A 193 12.23 3.18 16.07
C ALA A 193 12.44 4.64 15.65
N VAL A 194 11.86 5.57 16.40
CA VAL A 194 11.92 7.03 16.16
C VAL A 194 12.21 7.77 17.47
N GLY A 195 12.82 8.96 17.37
CA GLY A 195 13.10 9.85 18.49
C GLY A 195 11.85 10.47 19.14
N PRO A 196 10.97 11.16 18.38
CA PRO A 196 9.81 11.89 18.94
C PRO A 196 8.63 10.95 19.25
N LEU A 197 8.86 9.87 20.00
CA LEU A 197 7.87 8.81 20.22
C LEU A 197 6.59 9.34 20.88
N LYS A 198 6.69 10.22 21.88
CA LYS A 198 5.52 10.74 22.58
C LYS A 198 4.66 11.65 21.69
N ALA A 199 5.28 12.49 20.88
CA ALA A 199 4.58 13.33 19.92
C ALA A 199 3.87 12.47 18.87
N LEU A 200 4.55 11.43 18.35
CA LEU A 200 3.96 10.47 17.43
C LEU A 200 2.78 9.71 18.04
N GLU A 201 2.89 9.24 19.29
CA GLU A 201 1.79 8.59 20.02
C GLU A 201 0.56 9.50 20.10
N ASN A 202 0.75 10.76 20.50
CA ASN A 202 -0.34 11.72 20.60
C ASN A 202 -0.98 12.01 19.22
N ALA A 203 -0.17 12.19 18.18
CA ALA A 203 -0.65 12.45 16.82
C ALA A 203 -1.42 11.24 16.25
N VAL A 204 -0.95 10.02 16.50
CA VAL A 204 -1.63 8.78 16.09
C VAL A 204 -2.98 8.65 16.80
N GLU A 205 -3.05 8.87 18.11
CA GLU A 205 -4.32 8.78 18.82
C GLU A 205 -5.32 9.84 18.35
N ALA A 206 -4.87 11.08 18.13
CA ALA A 206 -5.72 12.13 17.55
C ALA A 206 -6.25 11.75 16.16
N ALA A 207 -5.40 11.20 15.28
CA ALA A 207 -5.81 10.74 13.95
C ALA A 207 -6.77 9.54 14.03
N CYS A 208 -6.55 8.60 14.93
CA CYS A 208 -7.46 7.47 15.16
C CYS A 208 -8.83 7.94 15.65
N THR A 209 -8.86 8.90 16.58
CA THR A 209 -10.11 9.53 17.03
C THR A 209 -10.82 10.23 15.88
N ALA A 210 -10.11 11.00 15.04
CA ALA A 210 -10.69 11.67 13.88
C ALA A 210 -11.26 10.69 12.83
N LEU A 211 -10.57 9.55 12.61
CA LEU A 211 -11.07 8.49 11.72
C LEU A 211 -12.41 7.94 12.22
N VAL A 212 -12.52 7.61 13.50
CA VAL A 212 -13.73 6.96 14.04
C VAL A 212 -14.88 7.93 14.34
N ARG A 213 -14.63 9.24 14.42
CA ARG A 213 -15.68 10.26 14.55
C ARG A 213 -16.54 10.31 13.28
N GLN A 214 -17.86 10.23 13.48
CA GLN A 214 -18.87 10.24 12.41
C GLN A 214 -19.53 11.62 12.30
N ASP A 215 -18.75 12.68 12.06
CA ASP A 215 -19.27 14.06 12.00
C ASP A 215 -19.21 14.68 10.59
N ALA A 216 -18.71 13.96 9.58
CA ALA A 216 -18.62 14.53 8.23
C ALA A 216 -19.99 14.46 7.50
N PRO A 217 -20.53 15.58 7.00
CA PRO A 217 -21.66 15.55 6.09
C PRO A 217 -21.22 14.86 4.79
N VAL A 218 -21.60 13.59 4.65
CA VAL A 218 -21.34 12.83 3.44
C VAL A 218 -22.15 13.48 2.32
N ARG A 219 -21.49 13.90 1.23
CA ARG A 219 -22.19 14.24 -0.01
C ARG A 219 -22.97 13.00 -0.46
N THR A 220 -24.28 13.00 -0.20
CA THR A 220 -25.18 12.01 -0.76
C THR A 220 -25.21 12.25 -2.27
N THR A 221 -24.63 11.34 -3.04
CA THR A 221 -24.91 11.31 -4.48
C THR A 221 -26.37 10.91 -4.62
N SER A 222 -27.25 11.88 -4.78
CA SER A 222 -28.67 11.69 -5.06
C SER A 222 -28.83 11.09 -6.46
N ARG A 223 -28.58 9.79 -6.58
CA ARG A 223 -29.09 8.99 -7.71
C ARG A 223 -30.51 8.56 -7.35
N THR A 224 -31.46 9.35 -7.83
CA THR A 224 -32.89 9.30 -7.52
C THR A 224 -33.57 8.03 -8.01
N GLY A 225 -34.37 7.43 -7.13
CA GLY A 225 -35.54 6.61 -7.45
C GLY A 225 -36.53 6.79 -6.29
N ALA A 226 -37.67 7.41 -6.54
CA ALA A 226 -38.73 7.61 -5.55
C ALA A 226 -39.10 6.25 -4.94
N GLY A 227 -38.76 6.03 -3.67
CA GLY A 227 -39.12 4.82 -2.93
C GLY A 227 -38.03 4.16 -2.09
N SER A 228 -36.75 4.45 -2.31
CA SER A 228 -35.70 3.92 -1.41
C SER A 228 -35.24 4.98 -0.41
N ARG A 229 -35.41 4.72 0.88
CA ARG A 229 -34.73 5.45 1.98
C ARG A 229 -33.23 5.11 1.96
N GLY A 230 -32.56 5.44 0.87
CA GLY A 230 -31.20 5.04 0.55
C GLY A 230 -30.19 5.62 1.54
N ARG A 231 -29.52 4.73 2.27
CA ARG A 231 -28.36 5.05 3.11
C ARG A 231 -27.30 5.77 2.26
N PRO A 232 -26.67 6.86 2.75
CA PRO A 232 -25.55 7.49 2.05
C PRO A 232 -24.47 6.45 1.75
N VAL A 233 -24.15 6.24 0.47
CA VAL A 233 -23.08 5.32 0.06
C VAL A 233 -21.74 6.05 0.26
N THR A 234 -21.18 5.97 1.46
CA THR A 234 -19.80 6.40 1.72
C THR A 234 -18.77 5.39 1.25
N GLU A 235 -19.19 4.12 1.17
CA GLU A 235 -18.31 2.98 0.92
C GLU A 235 -18.27 2.65 -0.56
N VAL A 236 -17.09 2.74 -1.15
CA VAL A 236 -16.82 2.46 -2.57
C VAL A 236 -15.79 1.34 -2.69
N PRO A 237 -15.70 0.65 -3.84
CA PRO A 237 -14.59 -0.25 -4.10
C PRO A 237 -13.27 0.51 -3.94
N SER A 238 -12.40 0.00 -3.08
CA SER A 238 -11.15 0.63 -2.71
C SER A 238 -10.02 -0.38 -2.81
N HIS A 239 -8.88 0.08 -3.29
CA HIS A 239 -7.64 -0.70 -3.44
C HIS A 239 -6.98 -1.00 -2.08
N ARG A 240 -7.04 -0.03 -1.15
CA ARG A 240 -6.51 -0.03 0.22
C ARG A 240 -5.01 0.12 0.42
N ASP A 241 -4.20 -0.28 -0.56
CA ASP A 241 -2.74 -0.07 -0.50
C ASP A 241 -2.23 0.91 -1.57
N LEU A 242 -3.14 1.62 -2.26
CA LEU A 242 -2.84 2.31 -3.51
C LEU A 242 -1.74 3.37 -3.37
N HIS A 243 -0.63 3.15 -4.06
CA HIS A 243 0.43 4.13 -4.19
C HIS A 243 1.07 4.09 -5.59
N ASP A 244 1.87 5.09 -5.90
CA ASP A 244 2.51 5.30 -7.22
C ASP A 244 3.34 4.11 -7.76
N LYS A 245 3.84 3.21 -6.91
CA LYS A 245 4.48 1.94 -7.36
C LYS A 245 3.50 0.85 -7.82
N GLN A 246 2.21 0.97 -7.51
CA GLN A 246 1.15 0.01 -7.86
C GLN A 246 0.36 0.43 -9.10
N VAL A 247 0.68 1.59 -9.66
CA VAL A 247 0.07 2.09 -10.89
C VAL A 247 1.15 2.08 -11.97
N LEU A 248 0.89 1.39 -13.07
CA LEU A 248 1.71 1.41 -14.28
C LEU A 248 1.07 2.30 -15.34
N TRP A 249 1.88 2.93 -16.17
CA TRP A 249 1.45 3.75 -17.28
C TRP A 249 2.09 3.28 -18.58
N ASP A 250 1.25 2.93 -19.55
CA ASP A 250 1.63 2.51 -20.90
C ASP A 250 1.59 3.65 -21.93
N GLY A 251 1.32 4.88 -21.47
CA GLY A 251 1.09 6.04 -22.34
C GLY A 251 -0.37 6.39 -22.57
N ARG A 252 -1.32 5.51 -22.19
CA ARG A 252 -2.75 5.68 -22.48
C ARG A 252 -3.66 5.35 -21.31
N THR A 253 -3.41 4.27 -20.59
CA THR A 253 -4.34 3.71 -19.60
C THR A 253 -3.62 3.25 -18.34
N PRO A 254 -4.07 3.68 -17.14
CA PRO A 254 -3.46 3.25 -15.90
C PRO A 254 -3.66 1.74 -15.70
N GLY A 255 -2.59 1.04 -15.33
CA GLY A 255 -2.60 -0.37 -14.98
C GLY A 255 -2.43 -0.57 -13.48
N LEU A 256 -3.39 -1.19 -12.81
CA LEU A 256 -3.36 -1.41 -11.37
C LEU A 256 -2.81 -2.79 -11.01
N LEU A 257 -1.90 -2.81 -10.03
CA LEU A 257 -1.25 -3.99 -9.47
C LEU A 257 -1.73 -4.24 -8.04
N ASP A 258 -1.47 -5.44 -7.49
CA ASP A 258 -1.69 -5.75 -6.05
C ASP A 258 -3.12 -5.50 -5.53
N LEU A 259 -4.11 -5.96 -6.29
CA LEU A 259 -5.54 -5.80 -5.98
C LEU A 259 -6.07 -6.70 -4.84
N ASP A 260 -5.22 -7.45 -4.15
CA ASP A 260 -5.63 -8.47 -3.17
C ASP A 260 -6.04 -7.90 -1.81
N THR A 261 -5.74 -6.64 -1.55
CA THR A 261 -6.22 -5.91 -0.36
C THR A 261 -7.55 -5.23 -0.57
N ALA A 262 -8.15 -5.35 -1.76
CA ALA A 262 -9.34 -4.61 -2.12
C ALA A 262 -10.53 -4.89 -1.19
N ALA A 263 -11.33 -3.85 -0.95
CA ALA A 263 -12.46 -3.87 -0.05
C ALA A 263 -13.46 -2.79 -0.43
N ARG A 264 -14.67 -2.82 0.14
CA ARG A 264 -15.49 -1.62 0.28
C ARG A 264 -14.96 -0.80 1.45
N ALA A 265 -14.59 0.45 1.19
CA ALA A 265 -14.12 1.38 2.20
C ALA A 265 -14.54 2.81 1.87
N GLU A 266 -14.38 3.75 2.81
CA GLU A 266 -14.68 5.15 2.54
C GLU A 266 -13.87 5.68 1.34
N ALA A 267 -14.52 6.43 0.46
CA ALA A 267 -13.90 6.95 -0.78
C ALA A 267 -12.65 7.82 -0.54
N ALA A 268 -12.51 8.38 0.66
CA ALA A 268 -11.34 9.14 1.10
C ALA A 268 -10.06 8.29 1.22
N LEU A 269 -10.16 6.97 1.40
CA LEU A 269 -9.04 6.11 1.81
C LEU A 269 -7.91 6.08 0.77
N ASP A 270 -8.23 5.70 -0.47
CA ASP A 270 -7.21 5.54 -1.51
C ASP A 270 -6.60 6.88 -1.92
N VAL A 271 -7.43 7.92 -2.08
CA VAL A 271 -6.98 9.27 -2.45
C VAL A 271 -6.10 9.85 -1.35
N GLY A 272 -6.50 9.70 -0.08
CA GLY A 272 -5.69 10.15 1.06
C GLY A 272 -4.33 9.45 1.14
N ASN A 273 -4.28 8.15 0.79
CA ASN A 273 -3.00 7.44 0.72
C ASN A 273 -2.11 7.98 -0.42
N LEU A 274 -2.67 8.22 -1.61
CA LEU A 274 -1.92 8.79 -2.73
C LEU A 274 -1.34 10.17 -2.41
N LEU A 275 -2.13 11.05 -1.79
CA LEU A 275 -1.70 12.39 -1.39
C LEU A 275 -0.51 12.33 -0.42
N ALA A 276 -0.59 11.49 0.62
CA ALA A 276 0.50 11.29 1.57
C ALA A 276 1.77 10.75 0.91
N HIS A 277 1.64 9.87 -0.10
CA HIS A 277 2.77 9.36 -0.86
C HIS A 277 3.42 10.42 -1.76
N LEU A 278 2.65 11.29 -2.42
CA LEU A 278 3.17 12.40 -3.22
C LEU A 278 3.98 13.37 -2.37
N GLU A 279 3.46 13.75 -1.20
CA GLU A 279 4.14 14.64 -0.26
C GLU A 279 5.43 14.03 0.27
N LEU A 280 5.38 12.76 0.69
CA LEU A 280 6.57 12.03 1.11
C LEU A 280 7.65 12.04 0.02
N ARG A 281 7.26 11.80 -1.23
CA ARG A 281 8.22 11.75 -2.34
C ARG A 281 8.83 13.10 -2.65
N ALA A 282 8.05 14.17 -2.57
CA ALA A 282 8.54 15.54 -2.71
C ALA A 282 9.54 15.87 -1.60
N LEU A 283 9.19 15.58 -0.34
CA LEU A 283 10.07 15.82 0.81
C LEU A 283 11.35 14.99 0.76
N ALA A 284 11.25 13.72 0.34
CA ALA A 284 12.40 12.84 0.18
C ALA A 284 13.26 13.14 -1.06
N GLY A 285 12.90 14.17 -1.86
CA GLY A 285 13.64 14.59 -3.05
C GLY A 285 13.52 13.65 -4.26
N SER A 286 12.61 12.68 -4.22
CA SER A 286 12.44 11.68 -5.28
C SER A 286 11.41 12.08 -6.36
N LEU A 287 10.75 13.22 -6.18
CA LEU A 287 9.78 13.81 -7.11
C LEU A 287 9.89 15.33 -7.00
N PRO A 288 10.00 16.09 -8.11
CA PRO A 288 9.99 17.55 -8.04
C PRO A 288 8.70 18.08 -7.37
N ALA A 289 8.85 19.08 -6.48
CA ALA A 289 7.72 19.59 -5.71
C ALA A 289 6.58 20.14 -6.59
N GLU A 290 6.89 20.70 -7.76
CA GLU A 290 5.90 21.15 -8.73
C GLU A 290 5.09 20.00 -9.32
N ALA A 291 5.76 18.92 -9.75
CA ALA A 291 5.09 17.72 -10.24
C ALA A 291 4.21 17.08 -9.15
N ALA A 292 4.69 17.05 -7.91
CA ALA A 292 3.91 16.57 -6.77
C ALA A 292 2.66 17.43 -6.52
N ARG A 293 2.78 18.76 -6.59
CA ARG A 293 1.64 19.69 -6.46
C ARG A 293 0.63 19.52 -7.59
N ALA A 294 1.08 19.40 -8.84
CA ALA A 294 0.20 19.19 -9.99
C ALA A 294 -0.55 17.85 -9.89
N ALA A 295 0.15 16.76 -9.56
CA ALA A 295 -0.48 15.46 -9.33
C ALA A 295 -1.49 15.49 -8.18
N ALA A 296 -1.15 16.16 -7.07
CA ALA A 296 -2.07 16.36 -5.96
C ALA A 296 -3.29 17.21 -6.34
N GLY A 297 -3.14 18.16 -7.26
CA GLY A 297 -4.24 18.93 -7.85
C GLY A 297 -5.27 18.01 -8.50
N TYR A 298 -4.86 17.15 -9.44
CA TYR A 298 -5.76 16.19 -10.09
C TYR A 298 -6.51 15.30 -9.09
N LEU A 299 -5.82 14.84 -8.05
CA LEU A 299 -6.44 14.01 -7.01
C LEU A 299 -7.46 14.78 -6.18
N ARG A 300 -7.19 16.05 -5.85
CA ARG A 300 -8.14 16.91 -5.14
C ARG A 300 -9.36 17.24 -6.01
N ASP A 301 -9.17 17.47 -7.31
CA ASP A 301 -10.28 17.67 -8.25
C ASP A 301 -11.16 16.41 -8.34
N ALA A 302 -10.56 15.22 -8.26
CA ALA A 302 -11.32 13.96 -8.22
C ALA A 302 -12.15 13.81 -6.94
N VAL A 303 -11.70 14.35 -5.80
CA VAL A 303 -12.46 14.33 -4.53
C VAL A 303 -13.84 14.98 -4.69
N GLU A 304 -13.96 16.01 -5.52
CA GLU A 304 -15.24 16.69 -5.81
C GLU A 304 -16.28 15.80 -6.49
N HIS A 305 -15.85 14.65 -7.02
CA HIS A 305 -16.69 13.67 -7.71
C HIS A 305 -16.84 12.36 -6.94
N LEU A 306 -16.29 12.29 -5.72
CA LEU A 306 -16.38 11.14 -4.83
C LEU A 306 -17.42 11.40 -3.73
N PRO A 307 -18.03 10.35 -3.15
CA PRO A 307 -18.93 10.48 -2.01
C PRO A 307 -18.15 10.72 -0.70
N THR A 308 -17.36 11.80 -0.67
CA THR A 308 -16.56 12.23 0.47
C THR A 308 -16.41 13.76 0.47
N THR A 309 -15.65 14.31 1.41
CA THR A 309 -15.33 15.74 1.47
C THR A 309 -13.82 15.96 1.50
N PRO A 310 -13.33 17.16 1.16
CA PRO A 310 -11.92 17.51 1.34
C PRO A 310 -11.44 17.30 2.79
N GLU A 311 -12.24 17.67 3.78
CA GLU A 311 -11.91 17.52 5.20
C GLU A 311 -11.81 16.04 5.60
N ARG A 312 -12.75 15.21 5.10
CA ARG A 312 -12.71 13.77 5.37
C ARG A 312 -11.51 13.11 4.67
N THR A 313 -11.17 13.57 3.46
CA THR A 313 -9.97 13.13 2.74
C THR A 313 -8.70 13.50 3.49
N GLU A 314 -8.65 14.68 4.10
CA GLU A 314 -7.51 15.10 4.92
C GLU A 314 -7.35 14.24 6.19
N VAL A 315 -8.44 13.77 6.81
CA VAL A 315 -8.37 12.81 7.93
C VAL A 315 -7.65 11.51 7.51
N TYR A 316 -8.02 10.95 6.35
CA TYR A 316 -7.36 9.75 5.81
C TYR A 316 -5.92 10.03 5.36
N THR A 317 -5.67 11.21 4.77
CA THR A 317 -4.31 11.65 4.39
C THR A 317 -3.40 11.74 5.61
N ARG A 318 -3.87 12.37 6.70
CA ARG A 318 -3.13 12.45 7.97
C ARG A 318 -2.84 11.08 8.57
N SER A 319 -3.81 10.17 8.54
CA SER A 319 -3.59 8.78 8.97
C SER A 319 -2.50 8.10 8.12
N ALA A 320 -2.57 8.24 6.80
CA ALA A 320 -1.56 7.70 5.88
C ALA A 320 -0.17 8.29 6.14
N ARG A 321 -0.05 9.62 6.35
CA ARG A 321 1.21 10.29 6.70
C ARG A 321 1.89 9.69 7.93
N LEU A 322 1.12 9.53 9.01
CA LEU A 322 1.61 8.94 10.27
C LEU A 322 1.95 7.45 10.10
N ARG A 323 1.16 6.71 9.32
CA ARG A 323 1.48 5.32 8.98
C ARG A 323 2.78 5.23 8.19
N LEU A 324 3.03 6.11 7.24
CA LEU A 324 4.27 6.16 6.48
C LEU A 324 5.47 6.45 7.39
N ALA A 325 5.36 7.39 8.33
CA ALA A 325 6.39 7.62 9.34
C ALA A 325 6.71 6.33 10.11
N CYS A 326 5.68 5.60 10.55
CA CYS A 326 5.87 4.32 11.23
C CYS A 326 6.51 3.24 10.35
N VAL A 327 6.11 3.12 9.08
CA VAL A 327 6.63 2.14 8.13
C VAL A 327 8.11 2.42 7.82
N TYR A 328 8.44 3.67 7.53
CA TYR A 328 9.77 4.09 7.12
C TYR A 328 10.77 4.14 8.28
N ALA A 329 10.32 4.17 9.54
CA ALA A 329 11.17 3.92 10.71
C ALA A 329 11.92 2.57 10.67
N PHE A 330 11.41 1.60 9.88
CA PHE A 330 12.03 0.30 9.64
C PHE A 330 12.70 0.20 8.26
N ARG A 331 12.95 1.31 7.57
CA ARG A 331 13.66 1.33 6.27
C ARG A 331 15.02 2.01 6.47
N PRO A 332 16.14 1.28 6.35
CA PRO A 332 17.46 1.91 6.44
C PRO A 332 17.64 3.05 5.43
N THR A 333 17.09 2.92 4.23
CA THR A 333 17.14 3.94 3.18
C THR A 333 16.37 5.23 3.50
N ALA A 334 15.57 5.25 4.56
CA ALA A 334 14.85 6.45 5.00
C ALA A 334 15.69 7.37 5.90
N GLY A 335 16.82 6.89 6.42
CA GLY A 335 17.65 7.64 7.37
C GLY A 335 17.91 9.10 6.98
N PRO A 336 18.28 9.43 5.72
CA PRO A 336 18.57 10.80 5.32
C PRO A 336 17.40 11.79 5.36
N TRP A 337 16.14 11.33 5.41
CA TRP A 337 14.96 12.20 5.29
C TRP A 337 13.86 11.91 6.31
N LEU A 338 13.97 10.83 7.09
CA LEU A 338 12.92 10.40 8.03
C LEU A 338 12.64 11.44 9.11
N ASP A 339 13.67 12.10 9.63
CA ASP A 339 13.50 13.12 10.67
C ASP A 339 12.73 14.34 10.11
N ALA A 340 13.10 14.82 8.92
CA ALA A 340 12.34 15.87 8.24
C ALA A 340 10.88 15.46 7.92
N TRP A 341 10.64 14.19 7.59
CA TRP A 341 9.27 13.67 7.43
C TRP A 341 8.51 13.66 8.77
N LEU A 342 9.16 13.25 9.86
CA LEU A 342 8.57 13.28 11.21
C LEU A 342 8.22 14.71 11.60
N ASP A 343 9.12 15.67 11.39
CA ASP A 343 8.89 17.09 11.69
C ASP A 343 7.68 17.62 10.90
N HIS A 344 7.64 17.32 9.59
CA HIS A 344 6.53 17.70 8.72
C HIS A 344 5.18 17.14 9.19
N VAL A 345 5.08 15.85 9.53
CA VAL A 345 3.80 15.22 9.88
C VAL A 345 3.37 15.47 11.32
N LEU A 346 4.30 15.87 12.20
CA LEU A 346 4.03 16.27 13.57
C LEU A 346 3.79 17.77 13.71
N GLY A 347 4.18 18.57 12.70
CA GLY A 347 4.07 20.02 12.71
C GLY A 347 5.07 20.68 13.67
N THR A 348 6.28 20.13 13.77
CA THR A 348 7.34 20.57 14.68
C THR A 348 8.51 21.23 13.97
#